data_AF-A0A434UZQ6-F1
#
_entry.id   AF-A0A434UZQ6-F1
#
_cell.length_a   1.000
_cell.length_b   1.000
_cell.length_c   1.000
_cell.angle_alpha   90.00
_cell.angle_beta   90.00
_cell.angle_gamma   90.00
#
_symmetry.space_group_name_H-M   'P 1'
#
loop_
_entity.id
_entity.type
_entity.pdbx_description
1 polymer ?
#
loop_
_entity_poly.entity_id
_entity_poly.type
_entity_poly.pdbx_seq_one_letter_code
_entity_poly.pdbx_strand_id
1 'polypeptide(L)'
;VIVTKSIEARNRVKPALEKLLREEFVGTDAFVKPLELGPPVGRPVQYRVGGPDIQTVRELAQQFAGLISANSKLGAPTFDWNEPQRVLRVGVLQDKARQLGITSSDIASALNSTVGGATITQVRDATYLIDVVTRSREADRGSVAT
;
A
#
# COMPACT_ATOMS: atom_id res chain seq x y z
N VAL A 1 -7.73 -10.44 17.29
CA VAL A 1 -8.71 -11.54 17.51
C VAL A 1 -9.49 -11.23 18.78
N ILE A 2 -10.83 -11.26 18.75
CA ILE A 2 -11.68 -10.96 19.90
C ILE A 2 -12.36 -12.25 20.37
N VAL A 3 -12.08 -12.69 21.59
CA VAL A 3 -12.73 -13.86 22.21
C VAL A 3 -13.93 -13.37 23.01
N THR A 4 -15.12 -13.83 22.65
CA THR A 4 -16.38 -13.44 23.31
C THR A 4 -16.80 -14.51 24.32
N LYS A 5 -17.52 -14.08 25.37
CA LYS A 5 -17.93 -14.96 26.47
C LYS A 5 -18.99 -16.01 26.09
N SER A 6 -19.75 -15.78 25.02
CA SER A 6 -20.78 -16.70 24.51
C SER A 6 -21.12 -16.41 23.04
N ILE A 7 -21.89 -17.30 22.40
CA ILE A 7 -22.36 -17.12 21.01
C ILE A 7 -23.31 -15.92 20.90
N GLU A 8 -24.17 -15.72 21.89
CA GLU A 8 -25.09 -14.57 21.96
C GLU A 8 -24.30 -13.27 22.07
N ALA A 9 -23.24 -13.25 22.90
CA ALA A 9 -22.35 -12.10 22.99
C ALA A 9 -21.66 -11.81 21.65
N ARG A 10 -21.17 -12.84 20.94
CA ARG A 10 -20.59 -12.71 19.59
C ARG A 10 -21.57 -12.09 18.59
N ASN A 11 -22.81 -12.57 18.59
CA ASN A 11 -23.84 -12.11 17.66
C ASN A 11 -24.27 -10.66 17.92
N ARG A 12 -24.04 -10.12 19.14
CA ARG A 12 -24.19 -8.69 19.45
C ARG A 12 -22.96 -7.86 19.09
N VAL A 13 -21.75 -8.40 19.33
CA VAL A 13 -20.49 -7.67 19.12
C VAL A 13 -20.23 -7.43 17.63
N LYS A 14 -20.51 -8.42 16.76
CA LYS A 14 -20.27 -8.29 15.32
C LYS A 14 -20.97 -7.06 14.70
N PRO A 15 -22.31 -6.90 14.81
CA PRO A 15 -22.98 -5.73 14.24
C PRO A 15 -22.57 -4.41 14.91
N ALA A 16 -22.22 -4.44 16.21
CA ALA A 16 -21.72 -3.24 16.89
C ALA A 16 -20.38 -2.76 16.31
N LEU A 17 -19.46 -3.69 16.02
CA LEU A 17 -18.19 -3.38 15.36
C LEU A 17 -18.40 -2.94 13.91
N GLU A 18 -19.28 -3.61 13.16
CA GLU A 18 -19.60 -3.21 11.78
C GLU A 18 -20.19 -1.81 11.71
N LYS A 19 -21.02 -1.43 12.70
CA LYS A 19 -21.54 -0.06 12.84
C LYS A 19 -20.42 0.93 13.16
N LEU A 20 -19.59 0.64 14.17
CA LEU A 20 -18.46 1.48 14.55
C LEU A 20 -17.52 1.76 13.39
N LEU A 21 -17.14 0.72 12.64
CA LEU A 21 -16.25 0.83 11.48
C LEU A 21 -16.85 1.68 10.38
N ARG A 22 -18.17 1.62 10.18
CA ARG A 22 -18.87 2.41 9.16
C ARG A 22 -18.99 3.89 9.54
N GLU A 23 -19.22 4.18 10.81
CA GLU A 23 -19.51 5.54 11.29
C GLU A 23 -18.25 6.32 11.65
N GLU A 24 -17.24 5.67 12.24
CA GLU A 24 -16.06 6.36 12.78
C GLU A 24 -14.80 6.19 11.92
N PHE A 25 -14.71 5.15 11.09
CA PHE A 25 -13.52 4.81 10.30
C PHE A 25 -13.75 4.97 8.78
N VAL A 26 -14.15 6.17 8.38
CA VAL A 26 -14.37 6.49 6.95
C VAL A 26 -13.07 6.29 6.16
N GLY A 27 -13.18 5.69 4.96
CA GLY A 27 -12.04 5.42 4.08
C GLY A 27 -11.23 4.16 4.44
N THR A 28 -11.67 3.38 5.44
CA THR A 28 -11.00 2.13 5.84
C THR A 28 -11.75 0.91 5.31
N ASP A 29 -11.06 0.01 4.61
CA ASP A 29 -11.59 -1.35 4.35
C ASP A 29 -11.42 -2.21 5.61
N ALA A 30 -12.52 -2.50 6.28
CA ALA A 30 -12.56 -3.39 7.43
C ALA A 30 -13.64 -4.46 7.25
N PHE A 31 -13.27 -5.71 7.53
CA PHE A 31 -14.16 -6.87 7.41
C PHE A 31 -14.21 -7.66 8.72
N VAL A 32 -15.35 -7.59 9.42
CA VAL A 32 -15.57 -8.34 10.67
C VAL A 32 -16.10 -9.73 10.33
N LYS A 33 -15.29 -10.75 10.61
CA LYS A 33 -15.68 -12.15 10.38
C LYS A 33 -15.42 -13.04 11.61
N PRO A 34 -16.25 -14.09 11.82
CA PRO A 34 -15.92 -15.13 12.78
C PRO A 34 -14.66 -15.88 12.34
N LEU A 35 -14.00 -16.54 13.28
CA LEU A 35 -12.89 -17.43 12.97
C LEU A 35 -13.42 -18.63 12.17
N GLU A 36 -12.91 -18.79 10.96
CA GLU A 36 -13.22 -19.93 10.09
C GLU A 36 -12.52 -21.20 10.61
N LEU A 37 -13.20 -22.34 10.53
CA LEU A 37 -12.59 -23.64 10.76
C LEU A 37 -12.21 -24.23 9.41
N GLY A 38 -10.92 -24.20 9.07
CA GLY A 38 -10.39 -24.68 7.80
C GLY A 38 -9.45 -23.68 7.13
N PRO A 39 -9.03 -23.94 5.89
CA PRO A 39 -8.16 -23.03 5.14
C PRO A 39 -8.83 -21.65 4.97
N PRO A 40 -8.09 -20.55 5.13
CA PRO A 40 -8.66 -19.21 5.04
C PRO A 40 -9.10 -18.91 3.60
N VAL A 41 -10.35 -18.47 3.43
CA VAL A 41 -10.93 -18.17 2.10
C VAL A 41 -11.10 -16.67 1.80
N GLY A 42 -10.85 -15.82 2.79
CA GLY A 42 -10.99 -14.36 2.63
C GLY A 42 -12.45 -13.90 2.66
N ARG A 43 -12.87 -13.10 1.69
CA ARG A 43 -14.27 -12.66 1.52
C ARG A 43 -15.06 -13.74 0.75
N PRO A 44 -16.35 -13.99 1.06
CA PRO A 44 -17.12 -15.06 0.42
C PRO A 44 -17.35 -14.89 -1.09
N VAL A 45 -17.41 -13.66 -1.59
CA VAL A 45 -17.61 -13.35 -3.00
C VAL A 45 -16.46 -12.48 -3.47
N GLN A 46 -15.76 -12.93 -4.50
CA GLN A 46 -14.61 -12.26 -5.08
C GLN A 46 -14.66 -12.39 -6.60
N TYR A 47 -14.29 -11.33 -7.29
CA TYR A 47 -14.14 -11.31 -8.74
C TYR A 47 -12.76 -10.76 -9.07
N ARG A 48 -12.12 -11.33 -10.09
CA ARG A 48 -10.86 -10.83 -10.63
C ARG A 48 -11.12 -10.25 -12.01
N VAL A 49 -10.79 -8.98 -12.19
CA VAL A 49 -10.74 -8.33 -13.50
C VAL A 49 -9.27 -8.27 -13.91
N GLY A 50 -8.96 -8.77 -15.10
CA GLY A 50 -7.59 -8.84 -15.60
C GLY A 50 -7.51 -8.37 -17.04
N GLY A 51 -6.37 -7.77 -17.40
CA GLY A 51 -6.12 -7.24 -18.72
C GLY A 51 -4.70 -6.66 -18.83
N PRO A 52 -4.23 -6.39 -20.05
CA PRO A 52 -2.88 -5.89 -20.29
C PRO A 52 -2.71 -4.41 -19.93
N ASP A 53 -3.78 -3.61 -19.98
CA ASP A 53 -3.75 -2.18 -19.65
C ASP A 53 -4.36 -1.89 -18.28
N ILE A 54 -3.56 -1.24 -17.44
CA ILE A 54 -3.90 -0.96 -16.03
C ILE A 54 -5.08 -0.01 -15.92
N GLN A 55 -5.12 1.07 -16.72
CA GLN A 55 -6.18 2.07 -16.59
C GLN A 55 -7.52 1.51 -17.04
N THR A 56 -7.54 0.78 -18.15
CA THR A 56 -8.73 0.09 -18.65
C THR A 56 -9.27 -0.90 -17.63
N VAL A 57 -8.40 -1.73 -17.01
CA VAL A 57 -8.83 -2.69 -15.98
C VAL A 57 -9.44 -1.98 -14.77
N ARG A 58 -8.87 -0.84 -14.35
CA ARG A 58 -9.40 -0.03 -13.25
C ARG A 58 -10.78 0.54 -13.56
N GLU A 59 -10.94 1.13 -14.74
CA GLU A 59 -12.23 1.68 -15.19
C GLU A 59 -13.32 0.59 -15.23
N LEU A 60 -13.00 -0.57 -15.81
CA LEU A 60 -13.91 -1.71 -15.87
C LEU A 60 -14.25 -2.25 -14.48
N ALA A 61 -13.27 -2.34 -13.58
CA ALA A 61 -13.49 -2.77 -12.20
C ALA A 61 -14.44 -1.81 -11.46
N GLN A 62 -14.32 -0.50 -11.66
CA GLN A 62 -15.21 0.49 -11.06
C GLN A 62 -16.63 0.40 -11.63
N GLN A 63 -16.78 0.24 -12.95
CA GLN A 63 -18.09 0.02 -13.58
C GLN A 63 -18.76 -1.25 -13.06
N PHE A 64 -18.00 -2.35 -12.97
CA PHE A 64 -18.48 -3.63 -12.45
C PHE A 64 -18.89 -3.53 -10.97
N ALA A 65 -18.10 -2.84 -10.15
CA ALA A 65 -18.45 -2.58 -8.75
C ALA A 65 -19.74 -1.75 -8.63
N GLY A 66 -19.95 -0.76 -9.49
CA GLY A 66 -21.19 0.01 -9.56
C GLY A 66 -22.40 -0.86 -9.86
N LEU A 67 -22.29 -1.79 -10.82
CA LEU A 67 -23.35 -2.73 -11.16
C LEU A 67 -23.66 -3.72 -10.02
N ILE A 68 -22.63 -4.27 -9.39
CA ILE A 68 -22.79 -5.19 -8.25
C ILE A 68 -23.44 -4.50 -7.05
N SER A 69 -23.11 -3.23 -6.82
CA SER A 69 -23.62 -2.44 -5.70
C SER A 69 -25.14 -2.22 -5.75
N ALA A 70 -25.78 -2.43 -6.91
CA ALA A 70 -27.23 -2.35 -7.02
C ALA A 70 -27.97 -3.50 -6.31
N ASN A 71 -27.28 -4.60 -5.98
CA ASN A 71 -27.89 -5.72 -5.27
C ASN A 71 -27.84 -5.50 -3.75
N SER A 72 -29.01 -5.33 -3.14
CA SER A 72 -29.16 -5.10 -1.69
C SER A 72 -28.69 -6.25 -0.81
N LYS A 73 -28.44 -7.45 -1.37
CA LYS A 73 -27.90 -8.60 -0.65
C LYS A 73 -26.38 -8.55 -0.49
N LEU A 74 -25.70 -7.62 -1.15
CA LEU A 74 -24.25 -7.48 -1.11
C LEU A 74 -23.84 -6.28 -0.25
N GLY A 75 -22.70 -6.45 0.44
CA GLY A 75 -22.05 -5.34 1.14
C GLY A 75 -21.34 -4.40 0.15
N ALA A 76 -20.74 -3.33 0.67
CA ALA A 76 -19.96 -2.40 -0.15
C ALA A 76 -18.78 -3.14 -0.82
N PRO A 77 -18.61 -3.00 -2.15
CA PRO A 77 -17.46 -3.57 -2.84
C PRO A 77 -16.18 -2.87 -2.36
N THR A 78 -15.10 -3.63 -2.29
CA THR A 78 -13.76 -3.10 -2.03
C THR A 78 -12.80 -3.57 -3.11
N PHE A 79 -11.75 -2.79 -3.33
CA PHE A 79 -10.76 -3.04 -4.38
C PHE A 79 -9.41 -3.33 -3.73
N ASP A 80 -8.60 -4.16 -4.39
CA ASP A 80 -7.27 -4.56 -3.94
C ASP A 80 -6.18 -3.55 -4.35
N TRP A 81 -6.14 -3.09 -5.61
CA TRP A 81 -5.10 -2.20 -6.15
C TRP A 81 -5.67 -0.99 -6.92
N ASN A 82 -6.58 -0.22 -6.33
CA ASN A 82 -7.29 0.83 -7.06
C ASN A 82 -6.59 2.20 -7.07
N GLU A 83 -6.00 2.64 -5.95
CA GLU A 83 -5.50 4.01 -5.84
C GLU A 83 -4.03 4.13 -6.25
N PRO A 84 -3.68 4.99 -7.23
CA PRO A 84 -2.28 5.23 -7.57
C PRO A 84 -1.58 5.97 -6.43
N GLN A 85 -0.38 5.53 -6.09
CA GLN A 85 0.45 6.27 -5.15
C GLN A 85 1.18 7.42 -5.85
N ARG A 86 1.40 8.50 -5.11
CA ARG A 86 2.21 9.63 -5.59
C ARG A 86 3.66 9.18 -5.70
N VAL A 87 4.23 9.33 -6.89
CA VAL A 87 5.63 9.02 -7.17
C VAL A 87 6.32 10.24 -7.75
N LEU A 88 7.57 10.47 -7.35
CA LEU A 88 8.44 11.49 -7.94
C LEU A 88 9.33 10.84 -8.99
N ARG A 89 9.18 11.28 -10.24
CA ARG A 89 10.01 10.78 -11.35
C ARG A 89 11.00 11.86 -11.78
N VAL A 90 12.30 11.56 -11.63
CA VAL A 90 13.37 12.44 -12.11
C VAL A 90 13.58 12.22 -13.61
N GLY A 91 13.29 13.25 -14.41
CA GLY A 91 13.59 13.27 -15.84
C GLY A 91 15.00 13.81 -16.09
N VAL A 92 15.88 13.01 -16.68
CA VAL A 92 17.27 13.40 -16.97
C VAL A 92 17.40 13.79 -18.44
N LEU A 93 17.93 14.99 -18.69
CA LEU A 93 18.34 15.43 -20.02
C LEU A 93 19.70 14.81 -20.37
N GLN A 94 19.67 13.65 -21.01
CA GLN A 94 20.86 12.81 -21.25
C GLN A 94 21.95 13.54 -22.06
N ASP A 95 21.58 14.38 -23.02
CA ASP A 95 22.54 15.13 -23.83
C ASP A 95 23.36 16.12 -22.99
N LYS A 96 22.71 16.82 -22.06
CA LYS A 96 23.36 17.74 -21.13
C LYS A 96 24.21 16.98 -20.10
N ALA A 97 23.69 15.88 -19.57
CA ALA A 97 24.45 15.04 -18.63
C ALA A 97 25.76 14.54 -19.27
N ARG A 98 25.70 14.08 -20.54
CA ARG A 98 26.87 13.61 -21.28
C ARG A 98 27.89 14.73 -21.54
N GLN A 99 27.44 15.94 -21.86
CA GLN A 99 28.34 17.10 -22.04
C GLN A 99 29.13 17.42 -20.77
N LEU A 100 28.55 17.14 -19.60
CA LEU A 100 29.18 17.33 -18.29
C LEU A 100 29.94 16.08 -17.79
N GLY A 101 30.01 15.01 -18.61
CA GLY A 101 30.63 13.75 -18.22
C GLY A 101 29.86 12.96 -17.15
N ILE A 102 28.59 13.30 -16.92
CA ILE A 102 27.74 12.66 -15.90
C ILE A 102 26.96 11.53 -16.55
N THR A 103 27.04 10.34 -15.96
CA THR A 103 26.28 9.18 -16.41
C THR A 103 24.94 9.05 -15.68
N SER A 104 24.01 8.27 -16.25
CA SER A 104 22.76 7.93 -15.55
C SER A 104 23.01 7.16 -14.24
N SER A 105 24.10 6.39 -14.17
CA SER A 105 24.49 5.65 -12.96
C SER A 105 24.90 6.61 -11.84
N ASP A 106 25.61 7.69 -12.16
CA ASP A 106 26.04 8.69 -11.18
C ASP A 106 24.83 9.40 -10.57
N ILE A 107 23.88 9.80 -11.41
CA ILE A 107 22.64 10.45 -10.99
C ILE A 107 21.82 9.50 -10.10
N ALA A 108 21.65 8.25 -10.51
CA ALA A 108 20.91 7.25 -9.73
C ALA A 108 21.57 7.00 -8.35
N SER A 109 22.90 6.89 -8.32
CA SER A 109 23.66 6.66 -7.08
C SER A 109 23.59 7.86 -6.13
N ALA A 110 23.66 9.08 -6.68
CA ALA A 110 23.53 10.31 -5.90
C ALA A 110 22.11 10.47 -5.32
N LEU A 111 21.07 10.20 -6.11
CA LEU A 111 19.68 10.21 -5.65
C LEU A 111 19.43 9.16 -4.58
N ASN A 112 19.95 7.94 -4.76
CA ASN A 112 19.80 6.87 -3.78
C ASN A 112 20.52 7.22 -2.46
N SER A 113 21.75 7.74 -2.53
CA SER A 113 22.50 8.14 -1.33
C SER A 113 21.83 9.32 -0.60
N THR A 114 21.21 10.24 -1.34
CA THR A 114 20.51 11.39 -0.76
C THR A 114 19.18 11.00 -0.12
N VAL A 115 18.34 10.27 -0.87
CA VAL A 115 16.97 9.96 -0.47
C VAL A 115 16.86 8.63 0.24
N GLY A 116 17.44 7.54 -0.25
CA GLY A 116 17.37 6.22 0.39
C GLY A 116 18.43 6.01 1.48
N GLY A 117 19.59 6.64 1.32
CA GLY A 117 20.81 6.31 2.05
C GLY A 117 21.55 5.13 1.40
N ALA A 118 22.84 5.03 1.70
CA ALA A 118 23.71 3.95 1.24
C ALA A 118 24.43 3.32 2.44
N THR A 119 24.34 2.01 2.58
CA THR A 119 25.13 1.27 3.59
C THR A 119 26.60 1.31 3.20
N ILE A 120 27.44 1.89 4.07
CA ILE A 120 28.89 2.00 3.81
C ILE A 120 29.70 0.90 4.51
N THR A 121 29.20 0.42 5.65
CA THR A 121 29.85 -0.63 6.44
C THR A 121 28.84 -1.21 7.43
N GLN A 122 29.27 -2.22 8.18
CA GLN A 122 28.50 -2.83 9.25
C GLN A 122 29.32 -2.82 10.53
N VAL A 123 28.68 -2.48 11.64
CA VAL A 123 29.25 -2.61 12.98
C VAL A 123 28.69 -3.89 13.61
N ARG A 124 29.58 -4.69 14.20
CA ARG A 124 29.17 -5.89 14.91
C ARG A 124 28.90 -5.57 16.37
N ASP A 125 27.70 -5.89 16.82
CA ASP A 125 27.30 -5.86 18.23
C ASP A 125 26.93 -7.27 18.68
N ALA A 126 27.85 -7.93 19.39
CA ALA A 126 27.77 -9.34 19.77
C ALA A 126 27.48 -10.28 18.56
N THR A 127 26.24 -10.78 18.47
CA THR A 127 25.75 -11.66 17.39
C THR A 127 24.98 -10.91 16.30
N TYR A 128 24.80 -9.60 16.43
CA TYR A 128 24.11 -8.75 15.47
C TYR A 128 25.10 -7.98 14.59
N LEU A 129 24.71 -7.78 13.33
CA LEU A 129 25.36 -6.84 12.41
C LEU A 129 24.40 -5.67 12.22
N ILE A 130 24.92 -4.46 12.41
CA ILE A 130 24.17 -3.21 12.33
C ILE A 130 24.75 -2.41 11.16
N ASP A 131 23.91 -2.10 10.18
CA ASP A 131 24.30 -1.29 9.02
C ASP A 131 24.60 0.15 9.44
N VAL A 132 25.77 0.65 9.04
CA VAL A 132 26.09 2.07 9.07
C VAL A 132 25.71 2.68 7.73
N VAL A 133 24.65 3.48 7.73
CA VAL A 133 24.07 4.09 6.52
C VAL A 133 24.47 5.55 6.45
N THR A 134 25.07 5.97 5.32
CA THR A 134 25.24 7.39 5.01
C THR A 134 24.01 7.89 4.27
N ARG A 135 23.53 9.08 4.63
CA ARG A 135 22.39 9.72 3.99
C ARG A 135 22.51 11.23 4.13
N SER A 136 21.95 11.96 3.17
CA SER A 136 21.89 13.43 3.25
C SER A 136 21.05 13.90 4.44
N ARG A 137 21.30 15.14 4.90
CA ARG A 137 20.58 15.73 6.02
C ARG A 137 19.09 15.84 5.69
N GLU A 138 18.25 15.85 6.72
CA GLU A 138 16.80 15.88 6.55
C GLU A 138 16.29 17.10 5.76
N ALA A 139 16.90 18.27 5.98
CA ALA A 139 16.58 19.49 5.25
C ALA A 139 16.75 19.35 3.73
N ASP A 140 17.72 18.54 3.28
CA ASP A 140 18.06 18.38 1.86
C ASP A 140 17.18 17.34 1.13
N ARG A 141 16.23 16.70 1.85
CA ARG A 141 15.38 15.61 1.31
C ARG A 141 13.88 15.76 1.62
N GLY A 142 13.49 16.77 2.39
CA GLY A 142 12.12 16.96 2.85
C GLY A 142 11.18 17.63 1.84
N SER A 143 11.72 18.29 0.81
CA SER A 143 10.94 19.06 -0.16
C SER A 143 11.53 18.97 -1.57
N VAL A 144 10.66 19.01 -2.57
CA VAL A 144 11.04 19.08 -4.00
C VAL A 144 11.17 20.53 -4.48
N ALA A 145 10.61 21.49 -3.74
CA ALA A 145 10.45 22.89 -4.16
C ALA A 145 11.70 23.77 -3.95
N THR A 146 12.91 23.24 -4.16
CA THR A 146 14.14 24.05 -4.12
C THR A 146 14.52 24.49 -5.52
#